data_AF-A0A9P8RSG8-F1
#
_entry.id   AF-A0A9P8RSG8-F1
#
_cell.length_a   1.000
_cell.length_b   1.000
_cell.length_c   1.000
_cell.angle_alpha   90.00
_cell.angle_beta   90.00
_cell.angle_gamma   90.00
#
_symmetry.space_group_name_H-M   'P 1'
#
loop_
_entity.id
_entity.type
_entity.pdbx_description
1 polymer ?
#
loop_
_entity_poly.entity_id
_entity_poly.type
_entity_poly.pdbx_seq_one_letter_code
_entity_poly.pdbx_strand_id
1 'polypeptide(L)'
;MISSAHLAGHGHHSIHEIPPLRAKEMLESHLLWDFTCSSEFISWTSSLLFALQHAIRKAYFRNESDVCICILNTRKLEEVSIYPATVLLKAYGVRGEGKLRHEYYIAEYLAHGRIEDTDSFGVARLEDLLSRGLFALFREMDDEETKKRLYNGVAQLRDKFFAQPSSVTASEVKSLKGFGMLFGGEFALPMAVAFLSLRLRPLRDENFLKRALDGLRGLEIPVDFFGEDYIASGPKFTVRGLHEVAQFMDLMWAIFNEKFEARPQHSHEDALTQQLSNLSLDSGGRVEPSSRAHLANDRDIANDREPACLEELDWDDSSSSDAEYVRFVDDSDTGGDAEEEN
;
A
#
# COMPACT_ATOMS: atom_id res chain seq x y z
N MET A 1 9.00 -3.15 7.93
CA MET A 1 8.60 -1.99 8.76
C MET A 1 8.36 -2.49 10.19
N ILE A 2 9.12 -2.01 11.17
CA ILE A 2 8.71 -2.05 12.58
C ILE A 2 8.75 -0.58 13.02
N SER A 3 7.60 0.09 12.97
CA SER A 3 7.37 1.20 13.89
C SER A 3 7.36 0.55 15.27
N SER A 4 8.08 1.12 16.25
CA SER A 4 8.18 0.60 17.60
C SER A 4 6.80 0.53 18.26
N ALA A 5 6.05 -0.54 17.98
CA ALA A 5 5.02 -1.03 18.87
C ALA A 5 5.76 -1.36 20.16
N HIS A 6 5.64 -0.48 21.15
CA HIS A 6 6.28 -0.67 22.44
C HIS A 6 5.76 -2.00 23.00
N LEU A 7 6.62 -3.01 23.00
CA LEU A 7 6.34 -4.38 23.43
C LEU A 7 6.17 -4.38 24.94
N ALA A 8 4.98 -4.03 25.42
CA ALA A 8 4.61 -4.10 26.82
C ALA A 8 3.21 -4.72 27.01
N GLY A 9 3.00 -5.92 26.47
CA GLY A 9 2.14 -6.98 27.04
C GLY A 9 0.70 -6.70 27.48
N HIS A 10 0.10 -5.55 27.18
CA HIS A 10 -1.24 -5.15 27.66
C HIS A 10 -2.05 -4.41 26.59
N GLY A 11 -1.84 -4.73 25.30
CA GLY A 11 -2.65 -4.17 24.23
C GLY A 11 -4.07 -4.73 24.26
N HIS A 12 -5.04 -3.92 23.87
CA HIS A 12 -6.42 -4.36 23.74
C HIS A 12 -6.56 -5.32 22.56
N HIS A 13 -7.54 -6.24 22.60
CA HIS A 13 -7.83 -7.13 21.48
C HIS A 13 -8.55 -6.40 20.34
N SER A 14 -9.25 -5.32 20.68
CA SER A 14 -9.95 -4.48 19.73
C SER A 14 -9.88 -3.02 20.13
N ILE A 15 -9.81 -2.14 19.14
CA ILE A 15 -9.92 -0.68 19.33
C ILE A 15 -11.22 -0.30 20.06
N HIS A 16 -12.26 -1.13 19.97
CA HIS A 16 -13.55 -0.91 20.64
C HIS A 16 -13.51 -1.10 22.15
N GLU A 17 -12.47 -1.74 22.68
CA GLU A 17 -12.25 -1.90 24.12
C GLU A 17 -11.61 -0.65 24.74
N ILE A 18 -11.04 0.23 23.90
CA ILE A 18 -10.36 1.45 24.32
C ILE A 18 -11.41 2.55 24.53
N PRO A 19 -11.41 3.28 25.67
CA PRO A 19 -12.29 4.42 25.86
C PRO A 19 -12.18 5.43 24.70
N PRO A 20 -13.29 5.96 24.14
CA PRO A 20 -13.25 6.75 22.91
C PRO A 20 -12.30 7.95 22.92
N LEU A 21 -12.21 8.67 24.06
CA LEU A 21 -11.29 9.79 24.20
C LEU A 21 -9.83 9.32 24.15
N ARG A 22 -9.53 8.18 24.78
CA ARG A 22 -8.19 7.59 24.77
C ARG A 22 -7.82 7.07 23.39
N ALA A 23 -8.76 6.43 22.68
CA ALA A 23 -8.56 5.97 21.31
C ALA A 23 -8.29 7.15 20.36
N LYS A 24 -8.99 8.26 20.55
CA LYS A 24 -8.75 9.51 19.81
C LYS A 24 -7.34 10.05 20.05
N GLU A 25 -6.92 10.21 21.30
CA GLU A 25 -5.58 10.69 21.65
C GLU A 25 -4.49 9.77 21.08
N MET A 26 -4.67 8.45 21.22
CA MET A 26 -3.75 7.46 20.66
C MET A 26 -3.67 7.56 19.14
N LEU A 27 -4.80 7.74 18.45
CA LEU A 27 -4.84 7.92 17.00
C LEU A 27 -4.14 9.21 16.55
N GLU A 28 -4.43 10.34 17.21
CA GLU A 28 -3.82 11.63 16.90
C GLU A 28 -2.31 11.57 17.11
N SER A 29 -1.85 11.07 18.27
CA SER A 29 -0.43 10.91 18.54
C SER A 29 0.25 9.95 17.56
N HIS A 30 -0.38 8.81 17.25
CA HIS A 30 0.17 7.85 16.29
C HIS A 30 0.38 8.46 14.92
N LEU A 31 -0.60 9.18 14.37
CA LEU A 31 -0.52 9.78 13.03
C LEU A 31 0.45 10.97 12.98
N LEU A 32 0.61 11.68 14.10
CA LEU A 32 1.61 12.75 14.23
C LEU A 32 3.03 12.23 14.48
N TRP A 33 3.20 10.92 14.62
CA TRP A 33 4.43 10.26 15.07
C TRP A 33 4.92 10.83 16.42
N ASP A 34 3.97 11.19 17.27
CA ASP A 34 4.20 11.63 18.65
C ASP A 34 4.33 10.40 19.56
N PHE A 35 5.57 10.10 19.91
CA PHE A 35 5.92 8.94 20.75
C PHE A 35 5.67 9.16 22.24
N THR A 36 5.12 10.30 22.66
CA THR A 36 4.76 10.53 24.07
C THR A 36 3.57 9.68 24.52
N CYS A 37 2.76 9.20 23.56
CA CYS A 37 1.66 8.28 23.79
C CYS A 37 1.99 6.92 23.18
N SER A 38 1.90 5.85 23.99
CA SER A 38 2.02 4.49 23.47
C SER A 38 0.92 4.21 22.45
N SER A 39 1.30 3.81 21.23
CA SER A 39 0.36 3.41 20.20
C SER A 39 0.23 1.90 20.10
N GLU A 40 -1.01 1.43 19.97
CA GLU A 40 -1.36 0.04 19.64
C GLU A 40 -1.58 -0.16 18.12
N PHE A 41 -1.25 0.85 17.30
CA PHE A 41 -1.40 0.78 15.85
C PHE A 41 -0.08 0.50 15.13
N ILE A 42 -0.20 -0.22 14.02
CA ILE A 42 0.86 -0.36 13.01
C ILE A 42 0.33 0.25 11.72
N SER A 43 1.08 1.20 11.17
CA SER A 43 0.76 1.83 9.89
C SER A 43 1.09 0.93 8.71
N TRP A 44 0.14 0.82 7.79
CA TRP A 44 0.26 0.15 6.50
C TRP A 44 -0.18 1.12 5.40
N THR A 45 0.30 0.91 4.17
CA THR A 45 -0.11 1.73 3.03
C THR A 45 -0.53 0.87 1.85
N SER A 46 -1.57 1.31 1.15
CA SER A 46 -1.99 0.74 -0.13
C SER A 46 -1.15 1.26 -1.31
N SER A 47 -0.32 2.27 -1.10
CA SER A 47 0.49 2.91 -2.15
C SER A 47 1.95 2.42 -2.10
N LEU A 48 2.37 1.66 -3.11
CA LEU A 48 3.78 1.29 -3.27
C LEU A 48 4.67 2.53 -3.44
N LEU A 49 4.18 3.56 -4.12
CA LEU A 49 4.91 4.83 -4.27
C LEU A 49 5.23 5.45 -2.91
N PHE A 50 4.25 5.49 -2.01
CA PHE A 50 4.43 5.99 -0.65
C PHE A 50 5.41 5.12 0.13
N ALA A 51 5.29 3.78 0.04
CA ALA A 51 6.19 2.86 0.74
C ALA A 51 7.65 3.01 0.27
N LEU A 52 7.89 3.15 -1.04
CA LEU A 52 9.22 3.39 -1.61
C LEU A 52 9.79 4.73 -1.14
N GLN A 53 9.01 5.81 -1.23
CA GLN A 53 9.45 7.13 -0.81
C GLN A 53 9.80 7.16 0.68
N HIS A 54 8.98 6.52 1.51
CA HIS A 54 9.25 6.37 2.94
C HIS A 54 10.56 5.59 3.17
N ALA A 55 10.74 4.45 2.49
CA ALA A 55 11.94 3.64 2.62
C ALA A 55 13.21 4.41 2.21
N ILE A 56 13.16 5.14 1.10
CA ILE A 56 14.25 5.98 0.61
C ILE A 56 14.56 7.10 1.61
N ARG A 57 13.55 7.81 2.11
CA ARG A 57 13.74 8.84 3.15
C ARG A 57 14.41 8.25 4.40
N LYS A 58 13.97 7.08 4.87
CA LYS A 58 14.60 6.41 6.03
C LYS A 58 16.08 6.10 5.77
N ALA A 59 16.39 5.52 4.61
CA ALA A 59 17.76 5.12 4.29
C ALA A 59 18.70 6.33 4.09
N TYR A 60 18.26 7.35 3.36
CA TYR A 60 19.14 8.46 2.95
C TYR A 60 19.10 9.67 3.86
N PHE A 61 17.92 10.02 4.39
CA PHE A 61 17.77 11.20 5.25
C PHE A 61 17.95 10.85 6.73
N ARG A 62 17.44 9.68 7.17
CA ARG A 62 17.60 9.22 8.56
C ARG A 62 18.81 8.31 8.79
N ASN A 63 19.54 7.97 7.71
CA ASN A 63 20.70 7.09 7.75
C ASN A 63 20.40 5.74 8.44
N GLU A 64 19.18 5.23 8.25
CA GLU A 64 18.79 3.91 8.79
C GLU A 64 19.28 2.80 7.85
N SER A 65 19.93 1.77 8.42
CA SER A 65 20.31 0.56 7.69
C SER A 65 19.17 -0.45 7.64
N ASP A 66 19.29 -1.44 6.76
CA ASP A 66 18.39 -2.62 6.71
C ASP A 66 16.91 -2.28 6.49
N VAL A 67 16.64 -1.18 5.79
CA VAL A 67 15.29 -0.76 5.44
C VAL A 67 14.65 -1.79 4.50
N CYS A 68 13.52 -2.34 4.92
CA CYS A 68 12.76 -3.33 4.16
C CYS A 68 11.35 -2.84 3.84
N ILE A 69 10.87 -3.19 2.65
CA ILE A 69 9.48 -3.01 2.21
C ILE A 69 8.77 -4.34 2.38
N CYS A 70 7.62 -4.31 3.04
CA CYS A 70 6.80 -5.49 3.31
C CYS A 70 5.46 -5.35 2.57
N ILE A 71 5.02 -6.39 1.88
CA ILE A 71 3.66 -6.56 1.39
C ILE A 71 2.95 -7.57 2.27
N LEU A 72 1.66 -7.35 2.52
CA LEU A 72 0.82 -8.15 3.39
C LEU A 72 -0.40 -8.65 2.60
N ASN A 73 -0.65 -9.95 2.64
CA ASN A 73 -1.90 -10.53 2.15
C ASN A 73 -2.95 -10.44 3.27
N THR A 74 -3.83 -9.44 3.20
CA THR A 74 -4.82 -9.20 4.26
C THR A 74 -5.89 -10.28 4.35
N ARG A 75 -6.05 -11.15 3.34
CA ARG A 75 -7.02 -12.27 3.36
C ARG A 75 -6.55 -13.43 4.22
N LYS A 76 -5.26 -13.52 4.50
CA LYS A 76 -4.66 -14.53 5.37
C LYS A 76 -4.65 -14.11 6.84
N LEU A 77 -5.14 -12.91 7.14
CA LEU A 77 -5.23 -12.41 8.52
C LEU A 77 -6.56 -12.84 9.12
N GLU A 78 -6.51 -13.65 10.17
CA GLU A 78 -7.71 -14.13 10.87
C GLU A 78 -8.14 -13.20 12.02
N GLU A 79 -7.18 -12.57 12.71
CA GLU A 79 -7.44 -11.90 13.99
C GLU A 79 -7.12 -10.40 14.01
N VAL A 80 -6.57 -9.85 12.92
CA VAL A 80 -6.10 -8.46 12.89
C VAL A 80 -7.11 -7.56 12.20
N SER A 81 -7.62 -6.58 12.94
CA SER A 81 -8.47 -5.54 12.37
C SER A 81 -7.64 -4.46 11.70
N ILE A 82 -7.91 -4.20 10.42
CA ILE A 82 -7.25 -3.16 9.63
C ILE A 82 -8.28 -2.11 9.23
N TYR A 83 -8.02 -0.86 9.57
CA TYR A 83 -8.95 0.25 9.34
C TYR A 83 -8.31 1.31 8.44
N PRO A 84 -9.02 1.88 7.45
CA PRO A 84 -8.54 3.08 6.78
C PRO A 84 -8.37 4.22 7.80
N ALA A 85 -7.21 4.87 7.82
CA ALA A 85 -6.91 5.93 8.79
C ALA A 85 -7.93 7.08 8.70
N THR A 86 -8.36 7.43 7.49
CA THR A 86 -9.39 8.46 7.25
C THR A 86 -10.76 8.11 7.82
N VAL A 87 -11.11 6.82 7.91
CA VAL A 87 -12.35 6.37 8.55
C VAL A 87 -12.25 6.53 10.06
N LEU A 88 -11.13 6.17 10.67
CA LEU A 88 -10.90 6.35 12.10
C LEU A 88 -10.88 7.83 12.50
N LEU A 89 -10.18 8.69 11.73
CA LEU A 89 -10.16 10.13 11.95
C LEU A 89 -11.57 10.72 12.00
N LYS A 90 -12.46 10.31 11.09
CA LYS A 90 -13.86 10.72 11.06
C LYS A 90 -14.65 10.15 12.23
N ALA A 91 -14.50 8.86 12.50
CA ALA A 91 -15.24 8.16 13.56
C ALA A 91 -14.97 8.74 14.95
N TYR A 92 -13.73 9.16 15.22
CA TYR A 92 -13.33 9.77 16.50
C TYR A 92 -13.43 11.30 16.52
N GLY A 93 -13.98 11.93 15.47
CA GLY A 93 -14.15 13.38 15.41
C GLY A 93 -12.82 14.15 15.50
N VAL A 94 -11.77 13.63 14.85
CA VAL A 94 -10.48 14.31 14.70
C VAL A 94 -10.61 15.33 13.57
N ARG A 95 -10.33 16.61 13.87
CA ARG A 95 -10.43 17.69 12.90
C ARG A 95 -9.35 17.53 11.82
N GLY A 96 -9.74 17.69 10.57
CA GLY A 96 -8.83 17.62 9.42
C GLY A 96 -8.04 18.91 9.21
N GLU A 97 -7.26 19.32 10.20
CA GLU A 97 -6.51 20.59 10.20
C GLU A 97 -5.01 20.35 10.40
N GLY A 98 -4.17 21.26 9.87
CA GLY A 98 -2.71 21.18 9.99
C GLY A 98 -2.13 19.85 9.52
N LYS A 99 -1.38 19.17 10.40
CA LYS A 99 -0.76 17.86 10.15
C LYS A 99 -1.76 16.69 10.15
N LEU A 100 -2.99 16.92 10.63
CA LEU A 100 -4.06 15.91 10.68
C LEU A 100 -5.06 16.06 9.52
N ARG A 101 -4.73 16.84 8.48
CA ARG A 101 -5.52 16.89 7.25
C ARG A 101 -5.74 15.48 6.69
N HIS A 102 -7.00 15.10 6.51
CA HIS A 102 -7.37 13.73 6.12
C HIS A 102 -6.79 13.31 4.77
N GLU A 103 -6.52 14.27 3.87
CA GLU A 103 -5.89 14.04 2.56
C GLU A 103 -4.49 13.42 2.66
N TYR A 104 -3.79 13.61 3.78
CA TYR A 104 -2.47 13.03 4.02
C TYR A 104 -2.50 11.53 4.27
N TYR A 105 -3.64 11.02 4.72
CA TYR A 105 -3.80 9.66 5.22
C TYR A 105 -4.66 8.79 4.30
N ILE A 106 -4.95 9.24 3.07
CA ILE A 106 -5.85 8.54 2.13
C ILE A 106 -5.37 7.14 1.74
N ALA A 107 -4.07 6.91 1.75
CA ALA A 107 -3.46 5.63 1.43
C ALA A 107 -3.17 4.79 2.68
N GLU A 108 -3.30 5.37 3.87
CA GLU A 108 -2.87 4.76 5.14
C GLU A 108 -3.99 3.93 5.77
N TYR A 109 -3.58 2.76 6.26
CA TYR A 109 -4.40 1.82 6.99
C TYR A 109 -3.71 1.53 8.32
N LEU A 110 -4.49 1.45 9.40
CA LEU A 110 -4.00 1.14 10.73
C LEU A 110 -4.44 -0.26 11.09
N ALA A 111 -3.48 -1.14 11.26
CA ALA A 111 -3.69 -2.43 11.92
C ALA A 111 -3.65 -2.19 13.43
N HIS A 112 -4.66 -2.65 14.16
CA HIS A 112 -4.66 -2.64 15.62
C HIS A 112 -4.14 -3.98 16.15
N GLY A 113 -3.22 -3.93 17.11
CA GLY A 113 -2.59 -5.11 17.68
C GLY A 113 -1.39 -5.61 16.87
N ARG A 114 -1.09 -6.91 17.00
CA ARG A 114 0.12 -7.53 16.43
C ARG A 114 -0.23 -8.43 15.26
N ILE A 115 0.62 -8.42 14.24
CA ILE A 115 0.56 -9.39 13.15
C ILE A 115 1.71 -10.38 13.37
N GLU A 116 1.38 -11.61 13.76
CA GLU A 116 2.36 -12.65 14.09
C GLU A 116 2.57 -13.67 12.96
N ASP A 117 1.66 -13.74 11.98
CA ASP A 117 1.74 -14.71 10.89
C ASP A 117 2.81 -14.34 9.86
N THR A 118 3.87 -15.15 9.79
CA THR A 118 4.98 -14.95 8.84
C THR A 118 4.61 -15.29 7.40
N ASP A 119 3.61 -16.14 7.17
CA ASP A 119 3.26 -16.66 5.83
C ASP A 119 2.37 -15.68 5.05
N SER A 120 1.92 -14.63 5.72
CA SER A 120 1.14 -13.53 5.15
C SER A 120 1.98 -12.45 4.48
N PHE A 121 3.32 -12.52 4.54
CA PHE A 121 4.20 -11.44 4.12
C PHE A 121 5.15 -11.78 2.96
N GLY A 122 5.33 -10.81 2.06
CA GLY A 122 6.48 -10.72 1.16
C GLY A 122 7.40 -9.60 1.61
N VAL A 123 8.71 -9.80 1.61
CA VAL A 123 9.68 -8.80 2.09
C VAL A 123 10.82 -8.63 1.09
N ALA A 124 11.13 -7.37 0.76
CA ALA A 124 12.31 -7.02 -0.03
C ALA A 124 13.13 -5.94 0.69
N ARG A 125 14.46 -6.10 0.72
CA ARG A 125 15.36 -5.06 1.22
C ARG A 125 15.44 -3.93 0.19
N LEU A 126 15.48 -2.69 0.67
CA LEU A 126 15.64 -1.53 -0.22
C LEU A 126 16.96 -1.61 -1.00
N GLU A 127 18.03 -2.13 -0.39
CA GLU A 127 19.32 -2.31 -1.07
C GLU A 127 19.23 -3.24 -2.30
N ASP A 128 18.40 -4.28 -2.24
CA ASP A 128 18.21 -5.22 -3.34
C ASP A 128 17.46 -4.58 -4.51
N LEU A 129 16.51 -3.68 -4.21
CA LEU A 129 15.83 -2.88 -5.22
C LEU A 129 16.78 -1.87 -5.87
N LEU A 130 17.57 -1.16 -5.06
CA LEU A 130 18.54 -0.18 -5.53
C LEU A 130 19.62 -0.82 -6.41
N SER A 131 20.22 -1.93 -5.96
CA SER A 131 21.24 -2.67 -6.70
C SER A 131 20.74 -3.24 -8.04
N ARG A 132 19.43 -3.49 -8.14
CA ARG A 132 18.77 -3.90 -9.39
C ARG A 132 18.31 -2.73 -10.27
N GLY A 133 18.65 -1.50 -9.90
CA GLY A 133 18.43 -0.32 -10.72
C GLY A 133 17.09 0.38 -10.50
N LEU A 134 16.56 0.40 -9.27
CA LEU A 134 15.35 1.18 -8.94
C LEU A 134 15.46 2.63 -9.43
N PHE A 135 16.55 3.33 -9.12
CA PHE A 135 16.78 4.71 -9.59
C PHE A 135 17.05 4.81 -11.08
N ALA A 136 17.57 3.76 -11.72
CA ALA A 136 17.71 3.76 -13.17
C ALA A 136 16.34 3.78 -13.88
N LEU A 137 15.32 3.13 -13.30
CA LEU A 137 13.96 3.11 -13.84
C LEU A 137 13.08 4.28 -13.37
N PHE A 138 13.30 4.73 -12.13
CA PHE A 138 12.53 5.78 -11.48
C PHE A 138 13.45 6.90 -11.00
N ARG A 139 14.20 7.50 -11.94
CA ARG A 139 15.20 8.57 -11.68
C ARG A 139 14.64 9.75 -10.90
N GLU A 140 13.34 10.01 -11.02
CA GLU A 140 12.66 11.09 -10.31
C GLU A 140 12.66 10.87 -8.78
N MET A 141 12.83 9.63 -8.31
CA MET A 141 13.01 9.30 -6.90
C MET A 141 14.45 9.54 -6.38
N ASP A 142 15.42 9.73 -7.27
CA ASP A 142 16.82 9.96 -6.91
C ASP A 142 17.13 11.46 -6.68
N ASP A 143 16.11 12.32 -6.72
CA ASP A 143 16.23 13.75 -6.46
C ASP A 143 16.38 14.05 -4.96
N GLU A 144 17.45 14.77 -4.59
CA GLU A 144 17.82 15.02 -3.18
C GLU A 144 16.74 15.74 -2.36
N GLU A 145 16.00 16.68 -2.97
CA GLU A 145 14.91 17.38 -2.28
C GLU A 145 13.68 16.50 -2.12
N THR A 146 13.35 15.71 -3.14
CA THR A 146 12.27 14.71 -3.09
C THR A 146 12.55 13.70 -1.98
N LYS A 147 13.77 13.14 -1.89
CA LYS A 147 14.16 12.12 -0.87
C LYS A 147 13.94 12.59 0.57
N LYS A 148 14.08 13.88 0.85
CA LYS A 148 13.91 14.43 2.20
C LYS A 148 12.45 14.52 2.60
N ARG A 149 11.51 14.61 1.66
CA ARG A 149 10.10 14.88 1.93
C ARG A 149 9.26 13.62 1.79
N LEU A 150 8.34 13.38 2.73
CA LEU A 150 7.43 12.22 2.64
C LEU A 150 6.20 12.59 1.80
N TYR A 151 5.19 13.22 2.39
CA TYR A 151 3.93 13.51 1.70
C TYR A 151 4.14 14.40 0.46
N ASN A 152 4.81 15.55 0.62
CA ASN A 152 5.08 16.46 -0.49
C ASN A 152 5.97 15.80 -1.56
N GLY A 153 6.92 14.94 -1.16
CA GLY A 153 7.74 14.17 -2.10
C GLY A 153 6.89 13.19 -2.92
N VAL A 154 5.98 12.45 -2.28
CA VAL A 154 5.03 11.57 -2.97
C VAL A 154 4.11 12.35 -3.91
N ALA A 155 3.59 13.51 -3.48
CA ALA A 155 2.74 14.35 -4.32
C ALA A 155 3.47 14.79 -5.60
N GLN A 156 4.70 15.30 -5.47
CA GLN A 156 5.52 15.69 -6.61
C GLN A 156 5.86 14.50 -7.53
N LEU A 157 6.11 13.32 -6.96
CA LEU A 157 6.35 12.11 -7.75
C LEU A 157 5.09 11.69 -8.52
N ARG A 158 3.89 11.79 -7.92
CA ARG A 158 2.63 11.53 -8.63
C ARG A 158 2.46 12.47 -9.82
N ASP A 159 2.68 13.76 -9.63
CA ASP A 159 2.60 14.74 -10.72
C ASP A 159 3.55 14.36 -11.87
N LYS A 160 4.79 14.02 -11.56
CA LYS A 160 5.80 13.63 -12.56
C LYS A 160 5.48 12.31 -13.24
N PHE A 161 5.08 11.29 -12.49
CA PHE A 161 4.84 9.94 -13.01
C PHE A 161 3.55 9.80 -13.79
N PHE A 162 2.57 10.65 -13.52
CA PHE A 162 1.26 10.61 -14.16
C PHE A 162 0.99 11.79 -15.10
N ALA A 163 1.97 12.68 -15.32
CA ALA A 163 1.87 13.79 -16.28
C ALA A 163 1.53 13.34 -17.72
N GLN A 164 2.08 12.20 -18.16
CA GLN A 164 1.85 11.70 -19.51
C GLN A 164 1.96 10.17 -19.58
N PRO A 165 1.16 9.51 -20.44
CA PRO A 165 1.30 8.08 -20.67
C PRO A 165 2.71 7.71 -21.13
N SER A 166 3.25 6.64 -20.53
CA SER A 166 4.57 6.11 -20.85
C SER A 166 4.46 4.67 -21.35
N SER A 167 4.92 4.44 -22.58
CA SER A 167 5.14 3.07 -23.06
C SER A 167 6.21 2.37 -22.21
N VAL A 168 6.19 1.04 -22.17
CA VAL A 168 7.21 0.25 -21.47
C VAL A 168 8.08 -0.50 -22.46
N THR A 169 9.38 -0.64 -22.25
CA THR A 169 10.25 -1.49 -23.07
C THR A 169 10.31 -2.93 -22.53
N ALA A 170 10.74 -3.89 -23.35
CA ALA A 170 10.90 -5.28 -22.88
C ALA A 170 11.94 -5.40 -21.75
N SER A 171 13.00 -4.58 -21.80
CA SER A 171 14.02 -4.53 -20.75
C SER A 171 13.45 -3.97 -19.44
N GLU A 172 12.61 -2.94 -19.52
CA GLU A 172 11.94 -2.37 -18.35
C GLU A 172 11.02 -3.41 -17.70
N VAL A 173 10.15 -4.09 -18.46
CA VAL A 173 9.28 -5.14 -17.91
C VAL A 173 10.09 -6.26 -17.24
N LYS A 174 11.22 -6.64 -17.85
CA LYS A 174 12.12 -7.64 -17.25
C LYS A 174 12.68 -7.18 -15.90
N SER A 175 13.10 -5.93 -15.79
CA SER A 175 13.58 -5.37 -14.51
C SER A 175 12.47 -5.28 -13.47
N LEU A 176 11.26 -4.86 -13.85
CA LEU A 176 10.09 -4.80 -12.97
C LEU A 176 9.68 -6.19 -12.45
N LYS A 177 9.72 -7.21 -13.32
CA LYS A 177 9.61 -8.62 -12.92
C LYS A 177 10.68 -9.00 -11.90
N GLY A 178 11.92 -8.58 -12.14
CA GLY A 178 13.04 -8.78 -11.22
C GLY A 178 12.83 -8.16 -9.84
N PHE A 179 12.16 -7.00 -9.76
CA PHE A 179 11.76 -6.39 -8.48
C PHE A 179 10.66 -7.19 -7.81
N GLY A 180 9.63 -7.59 -8.54
CA GLY A 180 8.55 -8.41 -7.99
C GLY A 180 9.07 -9.71 -7.37
N MET A 181 9.98 -10.40 -8.05
CA MET A 181 10.59 -11.64 -7.56
C MET A 181 11.33 -11.49 -6.23
N LEU A 182 11.75 -10.29 -5.81
CA LEU A 182 12.36 -10.08 -4.50
C LEU A 182 11.40 -10.33 -3.34
N PHE A 183 10.10 -10.16 -3.56
CA PHE A 183 9.07 -10.35 -2.52
C PHE A 183 8.66 -11.82 -2.36
N GLY A 184 9.09 -12.69 -3.29
CA GLY A 184 8.88 -14.14 -3.21
C GLY A 184 7.46 -14.61 -3.54
N GLY A 185 7.36 -15.92 -3.81
CA GLY A 185 6.10 -16.67 -3.92
C GLY A 185 5.00 -15.98 -4.73
N GLU A 186 3.80 -15.95 -4.13
CA GLU A 186 2.60 -15.33 -4.70
C GLU A 186 2.71 -13.82 -4.90
N PHE A 187 3.61 -13.14 -4.18
CA PHE A 187 3.75 -11.68 -4.25
C PHE A 187 4.51 -11.21 -5.49
N ALA A 188 5.19 -12.11 -6.20
CA ALA A 188 6.03 -11.73 -7.32
C ALA A 188 5.27 -11.03 -8.45
N LEU A 189 4.10 -11.55 -8.85
CA LEU A 189 3.28 -10.90 -9.89
C LEU A 189 2.66 -9.59 -9.39
N PRO A 190 1.92 -9.55 -8.25
CA PRO A 190 1.36 -8.31 -7.74
C PRO A 190 2.40 -7.20 -7.59
N MET A 191 3.58 -7.52 -7.06
CA MET A 191 4.62 -6.51 -6.88
C MET A 191 5.20 -6.03 -8.21
N ALA A 192 5.45 -6.92 -9.17
CA ALA A 192 5.90 -6.52 -10.50
C ALA A 192 4.87 -5.58 -11.19
N VAL A 193 3.58 -5.88 -11.05
CA VAL A 193 2.50 -5.04 -11.57
C VAL A 193 2.39 -3.73 -10.80
N ALA A 194 2.57 -3.72 -9.49
CA ALA A 194 2.58 -2.50 -8.68
C ALA A 194 3.73 -1.56 -9.10
N PHE A 195 4.94 -2.08 -9.36
CA PHE A 195 6.03 -1.29 -9.92
C PHE A 195 5.72 -0.79 -11.34
N LEU A 196 5.13 -1.63 -12.20
CA LEU A 196 4.68 -1.22 -13.52
C LEU A 196 3.68 -0.06 -13.43
N SER A 197 2.84 -0.08 -12.39
CA SER A 197 1.75 0.87 -12.16
C SER A 197 2.20 2.23 -11.62
N LEU A 198 3.48 2.39 -11.26
CA LEU A 198 4.00 3.65 -10.73
C LEU A 198 4.00 4.79 -11.75
N ARG A 199 3.93 4.53 -13.05
CA ARG A 199 3.79 5.55 -14.12
C ARG A 199 2.49 5.35 -14.88
N LEU A 200 1.92 6.44 -15.40
CA LEU A 200 0.73 6.35 -16.26
C LEU A 200 1.01 5.45 -17.47
N ARG A 201 0.16 4.44 -17.68
CA ARG A 201 0.26 3.42 -18.73
C ARG A 201 -0.91 3.52 -19.72
N PRO A 202 -0.65 3.33 -21.02
CA PRO A 202 -1.70 3.33 -22.03
C PRO A 202 -2.43 1.97 -22.03
N LEU A 203 -3.34 1.73 -21.08
CA LEU A 203 -4.01 0.42 -20.94
C LEU A 203 -4.84 0.00 -22.16
N ARG A 204 -5.22 0.96 -23.02
CA ARG A 204 -5.93 0.71 -24.28
C ARG A 204 -5.00 0.41 -25.46
N ASP A 205 -3.68 0.51 -25.27
CA ASP A 205 -2.70 0.12 -26.28
C ASP A 205 -2.41 -1.39 -26.15
N GLU A 206 -2.91 -2.16 -27.12
CA GLU A 206 -2.70 -3.61 -27.19
C GLU A 206 -1.21 -3.98 -27.22
N ASN A 207 -0.36 -3.16 -27.84
CA ASN A 207 1.08 -3.44 -27.90
C ASN A 207 1.74 -3.29 -26.53
N PHE A 208 1.28 -2.33 -25.73
CA PHE A 208 1.70 -2.18 -24.35
C PHE A 208 1.28 -3.41 -23.52
N LEU A 209 0.00 -3.80 -23.58
CA LEU A 209 -0.53 -4.91 -22.79
C LEU A 209 0.17 -6.23 -23.16
N LYS A 210 0.30 -6.52 -24.46
CA LYS A 210 1.03 -7.69 -24.97
C LYS A 210 2.46 -7.75 -24.44
N ARG A 211 3.18 -6.62 -24.46
CA ARG A 211 4.55 -6.55 -23.96
C ARG A 211 4.64 -6.76 -22.45
N ALA A 212 3.69 -6.21 -21.68
CA ALA A 212 3.60 -6.44 -20.24
C ALA A 212 3.36 -7.93 -19.95
N LEU A 213 2.38 -8.56 -20.62
CA LEU A 213 2.07 -9.98 -20.50
C LEU A 213 3.27 -10.88 -20.84
N ASP A 214 3.94 -10.59 -21.95
CA ASP A 214 5.10 -11.36 -22.40
C ASP A 214 6.26 -11.26 -21.40
N GLY A 215 6.54 -10.06 -20.87
CA GLY A 215 7.62 -9.86 -19.90
C GLY A 215 7.30 -10.42 -18.51
N LEU A 216 6.03 -10.46 -18.11
CA LEU A 216 5.56 -11.04 -16.84
C LEU A 216 5.25 -12.54 -16.93
N ARG A 217 5.47 -13.16 -18.09
CA ARG A 217 5.25 -14.60 -18.31
C ARG A 217 5.98 -15.45 -17.27
N GLY A 218 5.33 -16.50 -16.79
CA GLY A 218 5.86 -17.42 -15.80
C GLY A 218 5.73 -16.97 -14.34
N LEU A 219 5.20 -15.76 -14.08
CA LEU A 219 4.73 -15.42 -12.74
C LEU A 219 3.30 -15.94 -12.55
N GLU A 220 3.05 -16.51 -11.37
CA GLU A 220 1.74 -17.04 -10.98
C GLU A 220 0.76 -15.91 -10.68
N ILE A 221 -0.50 -16.11 -11.05
CA ILE A 221 -1.58 -15.25 -10.60
C ILE A 221 -2.05 -15.80 -9.25
N PRO A 222 -2.00 -15.01 -8.16
CA PRO A 222 -2.63 -15.41 -6.91
C PRO A 222 -4.14 -15.46 -7.13
N VAL A 223 -4.75 -16.64 -7.04
CA VAL A 223 -6.18 -16.80 -7.28
C VAL A 223 -6.99 -16.02 -6.23
N ASP A 224 -6.49 -16.00 -5.00
CA ASP A 224 -7.15 -15.36 -3.86
C ASP A 224 -7.11 -13.83 -3.93
N PHE A 225 -6.30 -13.22 -4.80
CA PHE A 225 -6.25 -11.76 -4.93
C PHE A 225 -7.55 -11.19 -5.50
N PHE A 226 -8.24 -11.96 -6.35
CA PHE A 226 -9.48 -11.55 -6.98
C PHE A 226 -10.65 -12.14 -6.20
N GLY A 227 -11.37 -11.31 -5.45
CA GLY A 227 -12.60 -11.76 -4.78
C GLY A 227 -13.66 -12.15 -5.80
N GLU A 228 -14.65 -12.96 -5.40
CA GLU A 228 -15.75 -13.37 -6.27
C GLU A 228 -16.43 -12.16 -6.97
N ASP A 229 -16.66 -11.08 -6.22
CA ASP A 229 -17.22 -9.83 -6.76
C ASP A 229 -16.32 -9.15 -7.80
N TYR A 230 -15.01 -9.24 -7.61
CA TYR A 230 -14.02 -8.68 -8.53
C TYR A 230 -13.99 -9.48 -9.84
N ILE A 231 -14.05 -10.82 -9.74
CA ILE A 231 -14.13 -11.71 -10.89
C ILE A 231 -15.45 -11.51 -11.65
N ALA A 232 -16.57 -11.36 -10.92
CA ALA A 232 -17.89 -11.25 -11.54
C ALA A 232 -18.13 -9.90 -12.24
N SER A 233 -17.49 -8.83 -11.77
CA SER A 233 -17.88 -7.47 -12.19
C SER A 233 -16.73 -6.51 -12.48
N GLY A 234 -15.48 -7.00 -12.44
CA GLY A 234 -14.28 -6.20 -12.63
C GLY A 234 -14.02 -5.21 -11.49
N PRO A 235 -12.96 -4.39 -11.61
CA PRO A 235 -12.64 -3.38 -10.62
C PRO A 235 -13.77 -2.32 -10.52
N LYS A 236 -14.46 -2.29 -9.37
CA LYS A 236 -15.44 -1.26 -9.01
C LYS A 236 -14.88 -0.21 -8.04
N PHE A 237 -13.56 -0.04 -8.02
CA PHE A 237 -12.90 0.79 -7.02
C PHE A 237 -12.53 2.16 -7.59
N THR A 238 -13.16 3.21 -7.06
CA THR A 238 -12.71 4.58 -7.29
C THR A 238 -11.77 4.99 -6.15
N VAL A 239 -10.47 4.78 -6.32
CA VAL A 239 -9.49 5.23 -5.32
C VAL A 239 -9.11 6.69 -5.62
N ARG A 240 -9.83 7.63 -5.00
CA ARG A 240 -9.63 9.06 -5.26
C ARG A 240 -8.21 9.49 -4.84
N GLY A 241 -7.46 10.06 -5.78
CA GLY A 241 -6.12 10.63 -5.52
C GLY A 241 -4.96 9.63 -5.49
N LEU A 242 -5.20 8.32 -5.72
CA LEU A 242 -4.16 7.29 -5.76
C LEU A 242 -4.10 6.63 -7.14
N HIS A 243 -3.58 7.37 -8.13
CA HIS A 243 -3.52 6.94 -9.52
C HIS A 243 -2.77 5.61 -9.70
N GLU A 244 -1.69 5.40 -8.95
CA GLU A 244 -0.90 4.18 -8.99
C GLU A 244 -1.67 2.95 -8.48
N VAL A 245 -2.59 3.15 -7.53
CA VAL A 245 -3.41 2.07 -6.97
C VAL A 245 -4.55 1.72 -7.93
N ALA A 246 -5.23 2.73 -8.48
CA ALA A 246 -6.27 2.51 -9.48
C ALA A 246 -5.71 1.77 -10.71
N GLN A 247 -4.58 2.24 -11.24
CA GLN A 247 -3.96 1.61 -12.39
C GLN A 247 -3.42 0.21 -12.09
N PHE A 248 -2.92 -0.04 -10.87
CA PHE A 248 -2.55 -1.39 -10.43
C PHE A 248 -3.74 -2.34 -10.54
N MET A 249 -4.91 -1.93 -10.07
CA MET A 249 -6.12 -2.74 -10.16
C MET A 249 -6.51 -2.99 -11.62
N ASP A 250 -6.49 -1.96 -12.47
CA ASP A 250 -6.82 -2.11 -13.89
C ASP A 250 -5.84 -3.04 -14.63
N LEU A 251 -4.54 -2.96 -14.32
CA LEU A 251 -3.51 -3.82 -14.89
C LEU A 251 -3.64 -5.27 -14.41
N MET A 252 -3.87 -5.48 -13.11
CA MET A 252 -4.09 -6.82 -12.57
C MET A 252 -5.31 -7.48 -13.22
N TRP A 253 -6.41 -6.72 -13.40
CA TRP A 253 -7.59 -7.18 -14.10
C TRP A 253 -7.33 -7.53 -15.57
N ALA A 254 -6.66 -6.64 -16.31
CA ALA A 254 -6.33 -6.89 -17.71
C ALA A 254 -5.45 -8.16 -17.86
N ILE A 255 -4.46 -8.33 -17.00
CA ILE A 255 -3.59 -9.51 -16.99
C ILE A 255 -4.36 -10.78 -16.65
N PHE A 256 -5.30 -10.70 -15.69
CA PHE A 256 -6.17 -11.80 -15.32
C PHE A 256 -7.02 -12.25 -16.51
N ASN A 257 -7.79 -11.34 -17.12
CA ASN A 257 -8.66 -11.67 -18.24
C ASN A 257 -7.89 -12.26 -19.41
N GLU A 258 -6.76 -11.67 -19.79
CA GLU A 258 -5.94 -12.19 -20.89
C GLU A 258 -5.41 -13.61 -20.63
N LYS A 259 -5.03 -13.93 -19.40
CA LYS A 259 -4.57 -15.28 -19.04
C LYS A 259 -5.70 -16.31 -18.91
N PHE A 260 -6.92 -15.89 -18.58
CA PHE A 260 -8.07 -16.77 -18.38
C PHE A 260 -8.90 -16.94 -19.66
N GLU A 261 -9.16 -15.88 -20.43
CA GLU A 261 -9.87 -15.94 -21.72
C GLU A 261 -9.06 -16.67 -22.80
N ALA A 262 -7.73 -16.70 -22.70
CA ALA A 262 -6.86 -17.49 -23.58
C ALA A 262 -6.97 -19.01 -23.33
N ARG A 263 -7.72 -19.48 -22.32
CA ARG A 263 -8.01 -20.91 -22.11
C ARG A 263 -9.28 -21.30 -22.89
N PRO A 264 -9.27 -22.41 -23.66
CA PRO A 264 -10.45 -22.83 -24.41
C PRO A 264 -11.65 -23.09 -23.47
N GLN A 265 -12.83 -22.60 -23.87
CA GLN A 265 -14.07 -22.52 -23.09
C GLN A 265 -14.56 -23.85 -22.47
N HIS A 266 -14.11 -25.01 -22.95
CA HIS A 266 -14.43 -26.30 -22.35
C HIS A 266 -13.64 -26.63 -21.07
N SER A 267 -12.72 -25.75 -20.64
CA SER A 267 -11.95 -25.92 -19.39
C SER A 267 -12.36 -24.94 -18.29
N HIS A 268 -13.30 -24.02 -18.55
CA HIS A 268 -13.58 -22.89 -17.67
C HIS A 268 -14.39 -23.31 -16.43
N GLU A 269 -15.43 -24.12 -16.60
CA GLU A 269 -16.19 -24.69 -15.47
C GLU A 269 -15.38 -25.79 -14.78
N ASP A 270 -14.68 -26.65 -15.52
CA ASP A 270 -13.90 -27.74 -14.94
C ASP A 270 -12.69 -27.25 -14.13
N ALA A 271 -11.96 -26.22 -14.59
CA ALA A 271 -10.79 -25.72 -13.85
C ALA A 271 -11.17 -24.94 -12.59
N LEU A 272 -12.22 -24.11 -12.64
CA LEU A 272 -12.74 -23.40 -11.46
C LEU A 272 -13.35 -24.40 -10.47
N THR A 273 -14.16 -25.36 -10.94
CA THR A 273 -14.77 -26.39 -10.09
C THR A 273 -13.71 -27.32 -9.48
N GLN A 274 -12.71 -27.73 -10.25
CA GLN A 274 -11.65 -28.61 -9.76
C GLN A 274 -10.71 -27.90 -8.78
N GLN A 275 -10.35 -26.63 -9.01
CA GLN A 275 -9.54 -25.87 -8.06
C GLN A 275 -10.31 -25.48 -6.78
N LEU A 276 -11.59 -25.11 -6.88
CA LEU A 276 -12.44 -24.86 -5.70
C LEU A 276 -12.72 -26.15 -4.92
N SER A 277 -12.85 -27.30 -5.59
CA SER A 277 -13.02 -28.60 -4.93
C SER A 277 -11.76 -29.05 -4.18
N ASN A 278 -10.57 -28.73 -4.68
CA ASN A 278 -9.30 -29.03 -4.02
C ASN A 278 -9.08 -28.15 -2.78
N LEU A 279 -9.60 -26.92 -2.76
CA LEU A 279 -9.59 -26.04 -1.59
C LEU A 279 -10.56 -26.51 -0.48
N SER A 280 -11.62 -27.25 -0.83
CA SER A 280 -12.60 -27.77 0.13
C SER A 280 -12.19 -29.08 0.82
N LEU A 281 -11.22 -29.83 0.29
CA LEU A 281 -10.88 -31.18 0.76
C LEU A 281 -9.73 -31.24 1.77
N ASP A 282 -9.03 -30.12 2.02
CA ASP A 282 -7.85 -30.10 2.92
C ASP A 282 -8.20 -29.81 4.40
N SER A 283 -9.49 -29.76 4.76
CA SER A 283 -9.97 -29.58 6.14
C SER A 283 -10.08 -30.88 6.95
N GLY A 284 -9.54 -32.00 6.44
CA GLY A 284 -9.73 -33.35 6.97
C GLY A 284 -8.46 -34.09 7.41
N GLY A 285 -7.47 -33.40 7.98
CA GLY A 285 -6.18 -33.99 8.38
C GLY A 285 -6.05 -34.24 9.89
N ARG A 286 -6.30 -35.48 10.30
CA ARG A 286 -6.23 -36.03 11.67
C ARG A 286 -4.82 -35.89 12.30
N VAL A 287 -4.74 -35.26 13.48
CA VAL A 287 -3.52 -35.12 14.30
C VAL A 287 -3.26 -36.38 15.13
N GLU A 288 -2.05 -36.91 15.07
CA GLU A 288 -1.48 -37.86 16.05
C GLU A 288 -0.19 -37.23 16.65
N PRO A 289 0.07 -37.39 17.97
CA PRO A 289 1.07 -36.61 18.69
C PRO A 289 2.43 -37.32 18.77
N SER A 290 3.54 -36.57 18.66
CA SER A 290 4.88 -37.05 19.00
C SER A 290 5.66 -36.08 19.90
N SER A 291 5.80 -36.54 21.15
CA SER A 291 6.82 -36.29 22.19
C SER A 291 8.03 -35.36 21.96
N ARG A 292 8.11 -34.34 22.84
CA ARG A 292 9.08 -34.11 23.95
C ARG A 292 10.61 -34.16 23.68
N ALA A 293 11.28 -33.01 23.84
CA ALA A 293 12.63 -32.83 24.45
C ALA A 293 12.81 -31.34 24.85
N HIS A 294 12.80 -31.01 26.14
CA HIS A 294 13.95 -30.70 27.03
C HIS A 294 14.59 -29.29 26.90
N LEU A 295 14.21 -28.46 27.87
CA LEU A 295 14.90 -27.35 28.56
C LEU A 295 16.41 -27.15 28.32
N ALA A 296 16.79 -25.88 28.09
CA ALA A 296 17.86 -25.22 28.84
C ALA A 296 17.62 -23.69 28.89
N ASN A 297 17.65 -23.16 30.12
CA ASN A 297 17.81 -21.75 30.46
C ASN A 297 19.10 -21.19 29.85
N ASP A 298 19.13 -19.90 29.52
CA ASP A 298 20.05 -18.99 30.20
C ASP A 298 19.65 -17.51 30.07
N ARG A 299 19.96 -16.79 31.14
CA ARG A 299 19.53 -15.46 31.52
C ARG A 299 20.48 -14.36 31.02
N ASP A 300 19.88 -13.15 30.98
CA ASP A 300 20.45 -11.83 31.23
C ASP A 300 21.54 -11.29 30.28
N ILE A 301 21.27 -10.11 29.70
CA ILE A 301 21.98 -8.86 30.03
C ILE A 301 21.19 -7.68 29.45
N ALA A 302 20.81 -6.77 30.34
CA ALA A 302 20.28 -5.46 30.06
C ALA A 302 21.31 -4.59 29.34
N ASN A 303 20.85 -3.71 28.44
CA ASN A 303 21.49 -2.42 28.29
C ASN A 303 20.47 -1.38 27.82
N ASP A 304 20.18 -0.47 28.74
CA ASP A 304 19.53 0.81 28.51
C ASP A 304 20.26 1.59 27.43
N ARG A 305 19.53 1.96 26.39
CA ARG A 305 19.78 3.17 25.60
C ARG A 305 18.44 3.79 25.24
N GLU A 306 18.06 4.83 25.98
CA GLU A 306 17.16 5.85 25.46
C GLU A 306 17.71 6.38 24.14
N PRO A 307 16.86 6.59 23.12
CA PRO A 307 17.10 7.62 22.15
C PRO A 307 16.19 8.81 22.46
N ALA A 308 16.82 9.87 22.96
CA ALA A 308 16.39 11.21 22.65
C ALA A 308 16.32 11.36 21.12
N CYS A 309 15.18 11.81 20.59
CA CYS A 309 15.06 12.69 19.42
C CYS A 309 13.57 12.96 19.14
N LEU A 310 13.04 14.02 19.74
CA LEU A 310 11.92 14.76 19.14
C LEU A 310 12.51 15.49 17.93
N GLU A 311 12.48 14.84 16.76
CA GLU A 311 12.88 15.46 15.50
C GLU A 311 11.65 15.77 14.67
N GLU A 312 11.52 17.06 14.35
CA GLU A 312 10.46 17.62 13.56
C GLU A 312 10.32 16.87 12.23
N LEU A 313 9.15 16.27 12.04
CA LEU A 313 8.66 16.02 10.70
C LEU A 313 8.64 17.37 9.97
N ASP A 314 9.52 17.49 8.99
CA ASP A 314 9.59 18.62 8.07
C ASP A 314 8.36 18.60 7.16
N TRP A 315 7.24 19.04 7.73
CA TRP A 315 5.99 19.36 7.06
C TRP A 315 6.08 20.77 6.48
N ASP A 316 7.23 21.12 5.90
CA ASP A 316 7.62 22.47 5.51
C ASP A 316 6.47 23.17 4.77
N ASP A 317 5.75 24.04 5.51
CA ASP A 317 4.64 24.87 5.04
C ASP A 317 5.17 26.26 4.65
N SER A 318 6.47 26.33 4.33
CA SER A 318 7.13 27.54 3.89
C SER A 318 6.97 27.76 2.37
N SER A 319 5.73 27.68 1.87
CA SER A 319 5.39 28.38 0.63
C SER A 319 3.93 28.84 0.60
N SER A 320 3.80 30.13 0.90
CA SER A 320 2.89 31.06 0.22
C SER A 320 1.44 31.10 0.71
N SER A 321 1.21 32.08 1.59
CA SER A 321 0.21 33.12 1.30
C SER A 321 0.20 33.49 -0.19
N ASP A 322 -0.98 33.68 -0.76
CA ASP A 322 -1.24 34.07 -2.16
C ASP A 322 -1.35 32.91 -3.16
N ALA A 323 -2.39 32.09 -3.01
CA ALA A 323 -3.08 31.53 -4.17
C ALA A 323 -4.45 32.22 -4.26
N GLU A 324 -4.55 33.19 -5.18
CA GLU A 324 -5.81 33.75 -5.61
C GLU A 324 -6.81 32.63 -5.94
N TYR A 325 -7.95 32.68 -5.25
CA TYR A 325 -9.12 31.91 -5.57
C TYR A 325 -9.59 32.28 -6.98
N VAL A 326 -9.24 31.50 -8.00
CA VAL A 326 -9.93 31.53 -9.28
C VAL A 326 -11.32 30.94 -9.06
N ARG A 327 -12.30 31.81 -8.85
CA ARG A 327 -13.72 31.45 -8.99
C ARG A 327 -13.95 31.06 -10.44
N PHE A 328 -14.28 29.80 -10.68
CA PHE A 328 -14.96 29.41 -11.90
C PHE A 328 -16.35 30.05 -11.87
N VAL A 329 -16.53 31.06 -12.71
CA VAL A 329 -17.83 31.59 -13.11
C VAL A 329 -18.48 30.51 -13.96
N ASP A 330 -19.65 30.07 -13.52
CA ASP A 330 -20.54 29.20 -14.27
C ASP A 330 -21.27 30.08 -15.29
N ASP A 331 -20.67 30.22 -16.48
CA ASP A 331 -21.36 30.76 -17.65
C ASP A 331 -22.06 29.58 -18.36
N SER A 332 -23.31 29.36 -17.99
CA SER A 332 -24.29 28.82 -18.93
C SER A 332 -25.51 29.74 -18.98
N ASP A 333 -25.77 30.13 -20.21
CA ASP A 333 -26.55 31.28 -20.66
C ASP A 333 -27.99 30.87 -21.00
N THR A 334 -28.85 31.88 -21.02
CA THR A 334 -30.14 32.00 -21.75
C THR A 334 -31.45 31.43 -21.19
N GLY A 335 -32.43 32.35 -21.12
CA GLY A 335 -33.87 32.14 -20.91
C GLY A 335 -34.39 33.05 -19.79
N GLY A 336 -34.59 34.35 -20.00
CA GLY A 336 -35.49 34.91 -20.99
C GLY A 336 -36.92 34.70 -20.51
N ASP A 337 -37.48 35.66 -19.76
CA ASP A 337 -38.85 36.16 -19.95
C ASP A 337 -39.09 37.42 -19.13
N ALA A 338 -39.69 38.39 -19.81
CA ALA A 338 -40.17 39.65 -19.31
C ALA A 338 -41.53 39.49 -18.62
N GLU A 339 -41.86 40.44 -17.75
CA GLU A 339 -43.17 40.83 -17.17
C GLU A 339 -42.95 41.12 -15.68
N GLU A 340 -43.57 42.06 -15.00
CA GLU A 340 -44.25 43.32 -15.30
C GLU A 340 -44.52 43.92 -13.90
N GLU A 341 -44.68 45.25 -13.85
CA GLU A 341 -45.45 46.01 -12.84
C GLU A 341 -44.95 46.23 -11.39
N ASN A 342 -44.91 47.55 -11.12
CA ASN A 342 -45.10 48.32 -9.87
C ASN A 342 -43.89 48.63 -8.97
#